data_AF-A0A137SXX0-F1
#
_entry.id   AF-A0A137SXX0-F1
#
_cell.length_a   1.000
_cell.length_b   1.000
_cell.length_c   1.000
_cell.angle_alpha   90.00
_cell.angle_beta   90.00
_cell.angle_gamma   90.00
#
_symmetry.space_group_name_H-M   'P 1'
#
loop_
_entity.id
_entity.type
_entity.pdbx_description
1 polymer ?
#
loop_
_entity_poly.entity_id
_entity_poly.type
_entity_poly.pdbx_seq_one_letter_code
_entity_poly.pdbx_strand_id
1 'polypeptide(L)'
;MNTFNINRFWNTLVRLFMTRKKELRNIFFTYSILFFVLSVFATGIFNTDPLTDVEALDSLLGVTPMYMIIYFGGAVLMGAFVIKDLEYRGARIHELALPATNLEKYAARVIYSLLGILITASCGVLLADGLQQLMSMLMHHGGRASIIGLAFMSPAFSEVPTSKLIAAILGLVLNNASFILGGMFFRKVAWLKTSIALWVLAMIGSMGVALFAGILFYYTAYELYIDQDMQITSYIIGYSLVGIALFYFLGYRLYCRLQVINNRWINI
;
A
#
# COMPACT_ATOMS: atom_id res chain seq x y z
N MET A 1 34.09 -2.22 -6.23
CA MET A 1 32.67 -1.79 -6.31
C MET A 1 31.96 -2.81 -7.17
N ASN A 2 31.20 -3.72 -6.56
CA ASN A 2 30.56 -4.82 -7.30
C ASN A 2 29.34 -4.29 -8.04
N THR A 3 29.40 -4.38 -9.36
CA THR A 3 28.29 -4.12 -10.28
C THR A 3 27.04 -4.86 -9.82
N PHE A 4 25.92 -4.15 -9.78
CA PHE A 4 24.60 -4.74 -9.54
C PHE A 4 24.36 -5.82 -10.59
N ASN A 5 24.11 -7.05 -10.15
CA ASN A 5 23.92 -8.18 -11.05
C ASN A 5 22.44 -8.59 -11.05
N ILE A 6 21.79 -8.43 -12.19
CA ILE A 6 20.35 -8.68 -12.35
C ILE A 6 19.97 -10.14 -12.07
N ASN A 7 20.83 -11.11 -12.46
CA ASN A 7 20.55 -12.53 -12.25
C ASN A 7 20.60 -12.88 -10.76
N ARG A 8 21.56 -12.31 -10.04
CA ARG A 8 21.71 -12.49 -8.59
C ARG A 8 20.58 -11.82 -7.82
N PHE A 9 20.20 -10.62 -8.24
CA PHE A 9 19.02 -9.92 -7.73
C PHE A 9 17.75 -10.76 -7.92
N TRP A 10 17.51 -11.25 -9.13
CA TRP A 10 16.33 -12.06 -9.46
C TRP A 10 16.25 -13.34 -8.61
N ASN A 11 17.37 -14.07 -8.48
CA ASN A 11 17.43 -15.26 -7.64
C ASN A 11 17.13 -14.94 -6.16
N THR A 12 17.58 -13.77 -5.67
CA THR A 12 17.28 -13.30 -4.31
C THR A 12 15.80 -12.97 -4.16
N LEU A 13 15.20 -12.31 -5.15
CA LEU A 13 13.78 -11.99 -5.17
C LEU A 13 12.92 -13.25 -5.18
N VAL A 14 13.17 -14.18 -6.11
CA VAL A 14 12.43 -15.46 -6.20
C VAL A 14 12.54 -16.25 -4.91
N ARG A 15 13.75 -16.32 -4.31
CA ARG A 15 13.93 -16.96 -3.00
C ARG A 15 13.06 -16.30 -1.92
N LEU A 16 12.96 -14.97 -1.90
CA LEU A 16 12.14 -14.25 -0.93
C LEU A 16 10.64 -14.62 -1.08
N PHE A 17 10.12 -14.62 -2.32
CA PHE A 17 8.76 -15.08 -2.62
C PHE A 17 8.52 -16.52 -2.15
N MET A 18 9.46 -17.43 -2.43
CA MET A 18 9.36 -18.83 -2.02
C MET A 18 9.40 -19.01 -0.49
N THR A 19 10.26 -18.25 0.19
CA THR A 19 10.39 -18.29 1.65
C THR A 19 9.11 -17.80 2.32
N ARG A 20 8.46 -16.78 1.75
CA ARG A 20 7.23 -16.17 2.26
C ARG A 20 5.95 -16.66 1.58
N LYS A 21 5.98 -17.81 0.89
CA LYS A 21 4.80 -18.35 0.17
C LYS A 21 3.57 -18.54 1.07
N LYS A 22 3.76 -18.92 2.33
CA LYS A 22 2.68 -19.08 3.32
C LYS A 22 2.04 -17.73 3.65
N GLU A 23 2.84 -16.68 3.76
CA GLU A 23 2.37 -15.31 4.00
C GLU A 23 1.56 -14.82 2.80
N LEU A 24 2.07 -14.99 1.57
CA LEU A 24 1.36 -14.63 0.35
C LEU A 24 0.03 -15.36 0.21
N ARG A 25 0.01 -16.67 0.48
CA ARG A 25 -1.24 -17.45 0.46
C ARG A 25 -2.25 -16.95 1.49
N ASN A 26 -1.79 -16.59 2.69
CA ASN A 26 -2.67 -16.04 3.71
C ASN A 26 -3.23 -14.67 3.28
N ILE A 27 -2.40 -13.80 2.72
CA ILE A 27 -2.81 -12.50 2.17
C ILE A 27 -3.88 -12.72 1.10
N PHE A 28 -3.62 -13.60 0.14
CA PHE A 28 -4.54 -13.93 -0.94
C PHE A 28 -5.94 -14.35 -0.43
N PHE A 29 -5.99 -15.32 0.49
CA PHE A 29 -7.28 -15.76 1.05
C PHE A 29 -7.93 -14.69 1.92
N THR A 30 -7.14 -13.90 2.65
CA THR A 30 -7.67 -12.80 3.49
C THR A 30 -8.35 -11.75 2.62
N TYR A 31 -7.69 -11.29 1.56
CA TYR A 31 -8.28 -10.35 0.60
C TYR A 31 -9.49 -10.97 -0.12
N SER A 32 -9.38 -12.22 -0.57
CA SER A 32 -10.48 -12.89 -1.25
C SER A 32 -11.75 -13.00 -0.38
N ILE A 33 -11.60 -13.45 0.88
CA ILE A 33 -12.73 -13.59 1.80
C ILE A 33 -13.30 -12.22 2.19
N LEU A 34 -12.46 -11.25 2.56
CA LEU A 34 -12.93 -9.92 2.98
C LEU A 34 -13.73 -9.24 1.86
N PHE A 35 -13.18 -9.24 0.64
CA PHE A 35 -13.84 -8.59 -0.50
C PHE A 35 -15.12 -9.33 -0.89
N PHE A 36 -15.11 -10.67 -0.89
CA PHE A 36 -16.30 -11.46 -1.19
C PHE A 36 -17.42 -11.22 -0.19
N VAL A 37 -17.11 -11.22 1.10
CA VAL A 37 -18.12 -10.98 2.15
C VAL A 37 -18.70 -9.58 1.98
N LEU A 38 -17.85 -8.56 1.90
CA LEU A 38 -18.31 -7.18 1.75
C LEU A 38 -19.17 -6.97 0.49
N SER A 39 -18.80 -7.58 -0.63
CA SER A 39 -19.53 -7.41 -1.89
C SER A 39 -20.87 -8.14 -1.89
N VAL A 40 -20.93 -9.33 -1.31
CA VAL A 40 -22.18 -10.09 -1.16
C VAL A 40 -23.15 -9.42 -0.18
N PHE A 41 -22.64 -8.83 0.91
CA PHE A 41 -23.46 -8.02 1.81
C PHE A 41 -23.94 -6.73 1.15
N ALA A 42 -23.10 -6.08 0.34
CA ALA A 42 -23.47 -4.88 -0.40
C ALA A 42 -24.64 -5.14 -1.35
N THR A 43 -24.61 -6.25 -2.09
CA THR A 43 -25.68 -6.63 -3.01
C THR A 43 -26.90 -7.24 -2.33
N GLY A 44 -26.94 -7.32 -1.00
CA GLY A 44 -28.11 -7.77 -0.25
C GLY A 44 -28.41 -9.26 -0.37
N ILE A 45 -27.54 -10.12 0.18
CA ILE A 45 -27.69 -11.60 0.18
C ILE A 45 -29.08 -12.12 0.61
N PHE A 46 -29.82 -11.37 1.43
CA PHE A 46 -31.12 -11.78 1.96
C PHE A 46 -32.30 -11.29 1.11
N ASN A 47 -32.06 -10.45 0.11
CA ASN A 47 -33.08 -10.08 -0.86
C ASN A 47 -32.95 -10.99 -2.09
N THR A 48 -34.06 -11.58 -2.52
CA THR A 48 -34.12 -12.45 -3.71
C THR A 48 -34.77 -11.74 -4.90
N ASP A 49 -35.19 -10.49 -4.74
CA ASP A 49 -35.73 -9.69 -5.82
C ASP A 49 -34.73 -9.60 -6.99
N PRO A 50 -35.19 -9.51 -8.24
CA PRO A 50 -34.29 -9.35 -9.37
C PRO A 50 -33.51 -8.04 -9.22
N LEU A 51 -32.18 -8.14 -9.15
CA LEU A 51 -31.30 -6.98 -9.00
C LEU A 51 -31.12 -6.31 -10.36
N THR A 52 -31.56 -5.06 -10.49
CA THR A 52 -31.27 -4.29 -11.70
C THR A 52 -29.79 -3.89 -11.73
N ASP A 53 -29.21 -3.74 -12.92
CA ASP A 53 -27.80 -3.36 -13.07
C ASP A 53 -27.46 -2.03 -12.37
N VAL A 54 -28.43 -1.12 -12.29
CA VAL A 54 -28.30 0.20 -11.64
C VAL A 54 -28.26 0.06 -10.11
N GLU A 55 -29.14 -0.76 -9.52
CA GLU A 55 -29.15 -1.00 -8.07
C GLU A 55 -27.92 -1.79 -7.61
N ALA A 56 -27.47 -2.75 -8.43
CA ALA A 56 -26.23 -3.47 -8.22
C ALA A 56 -25.03 -2.52 -8.22
N LEU A 57 -25.00 -1.59 -9.17
CA LEU A 57 -23.95 -0.59 -9.28
C LEU A 57 -23.94 0.36 -8.08
N ASP A 58 -25.08 0.92 -7.71
CA ASP A 58 -25.17 1.87 -6.59
C ASP A 58 -24.73 1.21 -5.28
N SER A 59 -25.18 -0.03 -5.04
CA SER A 59 -24.82 -0.80 -3.85
C SER A 59 -23.31 -1.09 -3.77
N LEU A 60 -22.69 -1.47 -4.89
CA LEU A 60 -21.25 -1.77 -4.95
C LEU A 60 -20.39 -0.48 -4.89
N LEU A 61 -20.85 0.62 -5.50
CA LEU A 61 -20.21 1.92 -5.39
C LEU A 61 -20.25 2.45 -3.95
N GLY A 62 -21.35 2.23 -3.23
CA GLY A 62 -21.48 2.61 -1.82
C GLY A 62 -20.40 2.00 -0.92
N VAL A 63 -19.94 0.77 -1.22
CA VAL A 63 -18.89 0.07 -0.44
C VAL A 63 -17.47 0.34 -0.97
N THR A 64 -17.34 0.98 -2.13
CA THR A 64 -16.03 1.26 -2.78
C THR A 64 -15.04 2.03 -1.89
N PRO A 65 -15.42 3.06 -1.10
CA PRO A 65 -14.48 3.72 -0.20
C PRO A 65 -13.83 2.77 0.81
N MET A 66 -14.61 1.83 1.35
CA MET A 66 -14.12 0.81 2.28
C MET A 66 -13.15 -0.15 1.59
N TYR A 67 -13.44 -0.54 0.33
CA TYR A 67 -12.51 -1.34 -0.48
C TYR A 67 -11.18 -0.65 -0.70
N MET A 68 -11.19 0.63 -1.05
CA MET A 68 -9.97 1.40 -1.28
C MET A 68 -9.11 1.46 -0.02
N ILE A 69 -9.72 1.68 1.15
CA ILE A 69 -9.01 1.71 2.43
C ILE A 69 -8.41 0.33 2.76
N ILE A 70 -9.17 -0.75 2.61
CA ILE A 70 -8.68 -2.11 2.93
C ILE A 70 -7.57 -2.52 1.95
N TYR A 71 -7.77 -2.27 0.65
CA TYR A 71 -6.82 -2.63 -0.41
C TYR A 71 -5.50 -1.86 -0.29
N PHE A 72 -5.56 -0.53 -0.38
CA PHE A 72 -4.35 0.28 -0.37
C PHE A 72 -3.76 0.41 1.04
N GLY A 73 -4.60 0.59 2.06
CA GLY A 73 -4.13 0.67 3.45
C GLY A 73 -3.48 -0.65 3.89
N GLY A 74 -4.11 -1.78 3.59
CA GLY A 74 -3.53 -3.10 3.87
C GLY A 74 -2.20 -3.32 3.14
N ALA A 75 -2.11 -2.98 1.84
CA ALA A 75 -0.87 -3.10 1.07
C ALA A 75 0.26 -2.20 1.61
N VAL A 76 -0.05 -0.96 1.99
CA VAL A 76 0.92 -0.02 2.59
C VAL A 76 1.45 -0.55 3.92
N LEU A 77 0.57 -1.04 4.81
CA LEU A 77 0.95 -1.55 6.13
C LEU A 77 1.94 -2.71 6.05
N MET A 78 1.91 -3.49 4.96
CA MET A 78 2.84 -4.60 4.79
C MET A 78 4.30 -4.16 4.61
N GLY A 79 4.55 -2.90 4.25
CA GLY A 79 5.88 -2.29 4.29
C GLY A 79 6.53 -2.41 5.68
N ALA A 80 5.74 -2.34 6.76
CA ALA A 80 6.26 -2.48 8.13
C ALA A 80 6.82 -3.87 8.44
N PHE A 81 6.44 -4.90 7.68
CA PHE A 81 6.86 -6.28 7.88
C PHE A 81 7.99 -6.71 6.91
N VAL A 82 8.66 -5.74 6.29
CA VAL A 82 9.75 -5.94 5.31
C VAL A 82 10.89 -6.83 5.81
N ILE A 83 11.18 -6.82 7.11
CA ILE A 83 12.22 -7.65 7.76
C ILE A 83 11.68 -8.58 8.85
N LYS A 84 10.37 -8.85 8.86
CA LYS A 84 9.75 -9.75 9.84
C LYS A 84 10.36 -11.16 9.82
N ASP A 85 10.75 -11.64 8.66
CA ASP A 85 11.46 -12.92 8.47
C ASP A 85 12.86 -12.94 9.13
N LEU A 86 13.46 -11.77 9.39
CA LEU A 86 14.78 -11.61 10.00
C LEU A 86 14.72 -11.44 11.53
N GLU A 87 13.59 -11.75 12.16
CA GLU A 87 13.44 -11.63 13.62
C GLU A 87 14.38 -12.58 14.38
N TYR A 88 14.56 -13.80 13.85
CA TYR A 88 15.41 -14.83 14.44
C TYR A 88 16.88 -14.69 14.05
N ARG A 89 17.79 -14.99 14.99
CA ARG A 89 19.25 -14.93 14.76
C ARG A 89 19.70 -15.80 13.59
N GLY A 90 19.18 -17.03 13.50
CA GLY A 90 19.52 -17.96 12.41
C GLY A 90 19.09 -17.42 11.04
N ALA A 91 17.91 -16.81 10.95
CA ALA A 91 17.43 -16.19 9.72
C ALA A 91 18.32 -15.01 9.29
N ARG A 92 18.78 -14.17 10.23
CA ARG A 92 19.74 -13.09 9.93
C ARG A 92 21.08 -13.62 9.42
N ILE A 93 21.63 -14.66 10.05
CA ILE A 93 22.90 -15.26 9.58
C ILE A 93 22.74 -15.79 8.16
N HIS A 94 21.64 -16.52 7.90
CA HIS A 94 21.37 -17.07 6.58
C HIS A 94 21.11 -15.99 5.51
N GLU A 95 20.53 -14.85 5.89
CA GLU A 95 20.34 -13.71 5.00
C GLU A 95 21.65 -12.96 4.73
N LEU A 96 22.48 -12.73 5.75
CA LEU A 96 23.77 -12.07 5.60
C LEU A 96 24.76 -12.95 4.82
N ALA A 97 24.68 -14.27 4.96
CA ALA A 97 25.49 -15.25 4.24
C ALA A 97 25.13 -15.44 2.77
N LEU A 98 23.97 -14.92 2.31
CA LEU A 98 23.62 -14.94 0.89
C LEU A 98 24.72 -14.25 0.07
N PRO A 99 25.17 -14.85 -1.07
CA PRO A 99 26.22 -14.30 -1.92
C PRO A 99 25.71 -13.13 -2.79
N ALA A 100 24.91 -12.22 -2.21
CA ALA A 100 24.33 -11.03 -2.82
C ALA A 100 24.75 -9.76 -2.08
N THR A 101 24.79 -8.65 -2.79
CA THR A 101 25.10 -7.33 -2.21
C THR A 101 23.95 -6.86 -1.31
N ASN A 102 24.25 -6.00 -0.34
CA ASN A 102 23.21 -5.42 0.53
C ASN A 102 22.16 -4.63 -0.27
N LEU A 103 22.55 -4.02 -1.39
CA LEU A 103 21.65 -3.30 -2.29
C LEU A 103 20.65 -4.23 -2.97
N GLU A 104 21.12 -5.35 -3.54
CA GLU A 104 20.25 -6.34 -4.20
C GLU A 104 19.24 -6.95 -3.21
N LYS A 105 19.69 -7.29 -1.99
CA LYS A 105 18.82 -7.84 -0.94
C LYS A 105 17.76 -6.82 -0.50
N TYR A 106 18.15 -5.57 -0.31
CA TYR A 106 17.21 -4.50 0.07
C TYR A 106 16.21 -4.20 -1.04
N ALA A 107 16.67 -4.06 -2.28
CA ALA A 107 15.79 -3.83 -3.43
C ALA A 107 14.77 -4.96 -3.60
N ALA A 108 15.18 -6.21 -3.38
CA ALA A 108 14.28 -7.36 -3.49
C ALA A 108 13.16 -7.28 -2.44
N ARG A 109 13.50 -6.83 -1.22
CA ARG A 109 12.52 -6.65 -0.13
C ARG A 109 11.55 -5.50 -0.40
N VAL A 110 12.03 -4.38 -0.94
CA VAL A 110 11.18 -3.23 -1.33
C VAL A 110 10.19 -3.63 -2.43
N ILE A 111 10.67 -4.31 -3.47
CA ILE A 111 9.82 -4.79 -4.58
C ILE A 111 8.78 -5.80 -4.07
N TYR A 112 9.19 -6.71 -3.20
CA TYR A 112 8.28 -7.66 -2.57
C TYR A 112 7.19 -6.97 -1.76
N SER A 113 7.53 -6.01 -0.89
CA SER A 113 6.59 -5.36 0.02
C SER A 113 5.55 -4.47 -0.67
N LEU A 114 5.82 -4.02 -1.90
CA LEU A 114 4.85 -3.25 -2.69
C LEU A 114 4.24 -4.12 -3.79
N LEU A 115 5.01 -4.45 -4.81
CA LEU A 115 4.49 -5.11 -6.02
C LEU A 115 4.07 -6.55 -5.75
N GLY A 116 4.86 -7.31 -4.99
CA GLY A 116 4.52 -8.70 -4.66
C GLY A 116 3.19 -8.82 -3.91
N ILE A 117 2.95 -7.90 -2.99
CA ILE A 117 1.74 -7.85 -2.17
C ILE A 117 0.56 -7.33 -2.97
N LEU A 118 0.74 -6.26 -3.74
CA LEU A 118 -0.32 -5.73 -4.61
C LEU A 118 -0.79 -6.77 -5.62
N ILE A 119 0.13 -7.46 -6.32
CA ILE A 119 -0.24 -8.50 -7.29
C ILE A 119 -1.05 -9.62 -6.61
N THR A 120 -0.59 -10.07 -5.44
CA THR A 120 -1.27 -11.14 -4.69
C THR A 120 -2.65 -10.70 -4.20
N ALA A 121 -2.77 -9.46 -3.70
CA ALA A 121 -4.04 -8.89 -3.29
C ALA A 121 -4.99 -8.73 -4.49
N SER A 122 -4.51 -8.22 -5.64
CA SER A 122 -5.28 -8.16 -6.89
C SER A 122 -5.84 -9.52 -7.27
N CYS A 123 -5.01 -10.57 -7.30
CA CYS A 123 -5.49 -11.92 -7.61
C CYS A 123 -6.59 -12.39 -6.64
N GLY A 124 -6.50 -12.04 -5.35
CA GLY A 124 -7.54 -12.34 -4.37
C GLY A 124 -8.84 -11.59 -4.63
N VAL A 125 -8.75 -10.31 -5.01
CA VAL A 125 -9.91 -9.47 -5.40
C VAL A 125 -10.57 -9.99 -6.68
N LEU A 126 -9.78 -10.41 -7.68
CA LEU A 126 -10.30 -11.02 -8.90
C LEU A 126 -11.13 -12.28 -8.60
N LEU A 127 -10.65 -13.14 -7.70
CA LEU A 127 -11.42 -14.30 -7.26
C LEU A 127 -12.69 -13.90 -6.48
N ALA A 128 -12.60 -12.89 -5.62
CA ALA A 128 -13.75 -12.42 -4.85
C ALA A 128 -14.85 -11.87 -5.76
N ASP A 129 -14.49 -11.09 -6.78
CA ASP A 129 -15.42 -10.53 -7.78
C ASP A 129 -16.09 -11.65 -8.59
N GLY A 130 -15.32 -12.64 -9.06
CA GLY A 130 -15.88 -13.80 -9.75
C GLY A 130 -16.84 -14.62 -8.88
N LEU A 131 -16.48 -14.88 -7.62
CA LEU A 131 -17.34 -15.60 -6.68
C LEU A 131 -18.61 -14.81 -6.34
N GLN A 132 -18.50 -13.49 -6.14
CA GLN A 132 -19.64 -12.64 -5.86
C GLN A 132 -20.58 -12.54 -7.06
N GLN A 133 -20.05 -12.45 -8.29
CA GLN A 133 -20.86 -12.48 -9.49
C GLN A 133 -21.66 -13.80 -9.61
N LEU A 134 -21.03 -14.94 -9.33
CA LEU A 134 -21.70 -16.24 -9.31
C LEU A 134 -22.81 -16.28 -8.24
N MET A 135 -22.53 -15.80 -7.03
CA MET A 135 -23.53 -15.71 -5.97
C MET A 135 -24.70 -14.80 -6.34
N SER A 136 -24.43 -13.68 -6.99
CA SER A 136 -25.47 -12.73 -7.41
C SER A 136 -26.39 -13.34 -8.46
N MET A 137 -25.83 -14.11 -9.42
CA MET A 137 -26.62 -14.84 -10.42
C MET A 137 -27.52 -15.90 -9.78
N LEU A 138 -27.05 -16.56 -8.71
CA LEU A 138 -27.82 -17.58 -8.00
C LEU A 138 -28.98 -16.97 -7.19
N MET A 139 -28.76 -15.83 -6.53
CA MET A 139 -29.73 -15.25 -5.59
C MET A 139 -30.75 -14.32 -6.25
N HIS A 140 -30.36 -13.57 -7.29
CA HIS A 140 -31.17 -12.49 -7.88
C HIS A 140 -31.69 -12.84 -9.29
N HIS A 141 -32.19 -14.07 -9.47
CA HIS A 141 -32.77 -14.53 -10.74
C HIS A 141 -31.89 -14.30 -11.99
N GLY A 142 -30.56 -14.39 -11.85
CA GLY A 142 -29.60 -14.17 -12.94
C GLY A 142 -28.98 -12.76 -13.01
N GLY A 143 -29.27 -11.88 -12.04
CA GLY A 143 -28.65 -10.55 -11.94
C GLY A 143 -27.11 -10.62 -11.88
N ARG A 144 -26.43 -9.74 -12.62
CA ARG A 144 -24.96 -9.71 -12.74
C ARG A 144 -24.40 -8.50 -12.02
N ALA A 145 -23.84 -8.70 -10.84
CA ALA A 145 -23.10 -7.68 -10.12
C ALA A 145 -21.60 -8.02 -10.15
N SER A 146 -20.76 -7.15 -10.72
CA SER A 146 -19.29 -7.28 -10.73
C SER A 146 -18.67 -5.89 -10.68
N ILE A 147 -17.84 -5.64 -9.68
CA ILE A 147 -17.17 -4.34 -9.48
C ILE A 147 -16.20 -4.08 -10.64
N ILE A 148 -15.50 -5.11 -11.09
CA ILE A 148 -14.52 -4.99 -12.17
C ILE A 148 -15.22 -4.69 -13.49
N GLY A 149 -16.28 -5.43 -13.81
CA GLY A 149 -17.08 -5.18 -15.01
C GLY A 149 -17.64 -3.75 -15.03
N LEU A 150 -18.13 -3.28 -13.88
CA LEU A 150 -18.65 -1.93 -13.72
C LEU A 150 -17.55 -0.86 -13.79
N ALA A 151 -16.35 -1.14 -13.30
CA ALA A 151 -15.22 -0.21 -13.41
C ALA A 151 -14.80 0.04 -14.86
N PHE A 152 -14.90 -0.96 -15.75
CA PHE A 152 -14.65 -0.79 -17.18
C PHE A 152 -15.77 -0.05 -17.92
N MET A 153 -16.99 -0.05 -17.38
CA MET A 153 -18.15 0.59 -17.99
C MET A 153 -18.39 2.02 -17.49
N SER A 154 -17.83 2.38 -16.33
CA SER A 154 -18.06 3.68 -15.71
C SER A 154 -17.19 4.79 -16.32
N PRO A 155 -17.78 5.89 -16.81
CA PRO A 155 -17.04 7.04 -17.35
C PRO A 155 -16.15 7.72 -16.29
N ALA A 156 -16.43 7.50 -15.00
CA ALA A 156 -15.64 8.03 -13.90
C ALA A 156 -14.17 7.55 -13.93
N PHE A 157 -13.88 6.37 -14.49
CA PHE A 157 -12.51 5.87 -14.64
C PHE A 157 -11.80 6.43 -15.87
N SER A 158 -12.53 6.79 -16.93
CA SER A 158 -11.95 7.40 -18.14
C SER A 158 -11.66 8.89 -17.98
N GLU A 159 -12.36 9.58 -17.10
CA GLU A 159 -12.27 11.04 -16.93
C GLU A 159 -11.26 11.47 -15.85
N VAL A 160 -10.59 10.55 -15.17
CA VAL A 160 -9.60 10.91 -14.13
C VAL A 160 -8.37 11.56 -14.78
N PRO A 161 -8.00 12.80 -14.39
CA PRO A 161 -6.81 13.45 -14.93
C PRO A 161 -5.54 12.64 -14.65
N THR A 162 -4.68 12.50 -15.65
CA THR A 162 -3.40 11.77 -15.55
C THR A 162 -2.54 12.25 -14.38
N SER A 163 -2.55 13.55 -14.09
CA SER A 163 -1.81 14.14 -12.97
C SER A 163 -2.30 13.63 -11.61
N LYS A 164 -3.62 13.45 -11.43
CA LYS A 164 -4.22 12.91 -10.19
C LYS A 164 -3.89 11.42 -10.03
N LEU A 165 -3.86 10.66 -11.13
CA LEU A 165 -3.40 9.25 -11.12
C LEU A 165 -1.93 9.13 -10.72
N ILE A 166 -1.05 9.96 -11.30
CA ILE A 166 0.37 10.00 -10.93
C ILE A 166 0.54 10.36 -9.45
N ALA A 167 -0.18 11.37 -8.96
CA ALA A 167 -0.15 11.76 -7.56
C ALA A 167 -0.62 10.63 -6.64
N ALA A 168 -1.67 9.90 -7.00
CA ALA A 168 -2.17 8.75 -6.23
C ALA A 168 -1.15 7.60 -6.17
N ILE A 169 -0.52 7.26 -7.31
CA ILE A 169 0.52 6.22 -7.37
C ILE A 169 1.73 6.63 -6.52
N LEU A 170 2.20 7.88 -6.65
CA LEU A 170 3.31 8.38 -5.85
C LEU A 170 2.95 8.44 -4.36
N GLY A 171 1.73 8.81 -4.01
CA GLY A 171 1.23 8.78 -2.64
C GLY A 171 1.23 7.36 -2.06
N LEU A 172 0.85 6.35 -2.85
CA LEU A 172 0.91 4.94 -2.46
C LEU A 172 2.36 4.50 -2.20
N VAL A 173 3.27 4.83 -3.12
CA VAL A 173 4.70 4.49 -2.98
C VAL A 173 5.33 5.21 -1.80
N LEU A 174 5.01 6.49 -1.58
CA LEU A 174 5.50 7.28 -0.45
C LEU A 174 5.07 6.66 0.89
N ASN A 175 3.80 6.31 1.01
CA ASN A 175 3.29 5.66 2.22
C ASN A 175 3.95 4.29 2.42
N ASN A 176 4.06 3.46 1.38
CA ASN A 176 4.77 2.18 1.52
C ASN A 176 6.25 2.38 1.94
N ALA A 177 6.94 3.37 1.37
CA ALA A 177 8.33 3.70 1.71
C ALA A 177 8.49 4.14 3.17
N SER A 178 7.54 4.92 3.71
CA SER A 178 7.56 5.35 5.11
C SER A 178 7.35 4.17 6.07
N PHE A 179 6.45 3.25 5.74
CA PHE A 179 6.25 2.01 6.49
C PHE A 179 7.44 1.06 6.38
N ILE A 180 8.13 0.98 5.23
CA ILE A 180 9.39 0.24 5.10
C ILE A 180 10.45 0.83 6.02
N LEU A 181 10.66 2.16 5.99
CA LEU A 181 11.64 2.81 6.84
C LEU A 181 11.39 2.49 8.33
N GLY A 182 10.14 2.58 8.76
CA GLY A 182 9.83 2.30 10.14
C GLY A 182 9.78 0.82 10.51
N GLY A 183 9.48 -0.08 9.55
CA GLY A 183 9.72 -1.52 9.67
C GLY A 183 11.20 -1.87 9.82
N MET A 184 12.06 -1.10 9.14
CA MET A 184 13.51 -1.20 9.26
C MET A 184 14.03 -0.62 10.57
N PHE A 185 13.38 0.37 11.15
CA PHE A 185 13.82 1.02 12.40
C PHE A 185 13.31 0.29 13.65
N PHE A 186 12.01 -0.03 13.72
CA PHE A 186 11.37 -0.62 14.89
C PHE A 186 11.38 -2.15 14.83
N ARG A 187 11.81 -2.79 15.92
CA ARG A 187 11.85 -4.25 16.01
C ARG A 187 10.49 -4.89 16.25
N LYS A 188 9.74 -4.36 17.22
CA LYS A 188 8.44 -4.91 17.66
C LYS A 188 7.32 -3.93 17.38
N VAL A 189 6.20 -4.48 16.89
CA VAL A 189 4.97 -3.75 16.57
C VAL A 189 5.24 -2.55 15.66
N ALA A 190 6.08 -2.75 14.64
CA ALA A 190 6.57 -1.69 13.79
C ALA A 190 5.42 -0.92 13.13
N TRP A 191 4.44 -1.62 12.57
CA TRP A 191 3.29 -1.03 11.91
C TRP A 191 2.53 -0.01 12.78
N LEU A 192 2.40 -0.27 14.08
CA LEU A 192 1.67 0.63 14.98
C LEU A 192 2.53 1.85 15.32
N LYS A 193 3.81 1.63 15.62
CA LYS A 193 4.75 2.72 15.94
C LYS A 193 4.94 3.67 14.76
N THR A 194 4.97 3.14 13.54
CA THR A 194 5.04 3.95 12.32
C THR A 194 3.77 4.75 12.10
N SER A 195 2.60 4.14 12.27
CA SER A 195 1.33 4.87 12.15
C SER A 195 1.24 6.01 13.17
N ILE A 196 1.62 5.77 14.43
CA ILE A 196 1.64 6.81 15.47
C ILE A 196 2.65 7.92 15.10
N ALA A 197 3.87 7.55 14.68
CA ALA A 197 4.89 8.52 14.30
C ALA A 197 4.45 9.39 13.12
N LEU A 198 3.88 8.78 12.07
CA LEU A 198 3.37 9.51 10.90
C LEU A 198 2.20 10.42 11.27
N TRP A 199 1.29 9.96 12.14
CA TRP A 199 0.17 10.77 12.60
C TRP A 199 0.63 11.99 13.41
N VAL A 200 1.57 11.81 14.33
CA VAL A 200 2.17 12.91 15.11
C VAL A 200 2.91 13.90 14.20
N LEU A 201 3.69 13.40 13.24
CA LEU A 201 4.39 14.25 12.27
C LEU A 201 3.41 15.03 11.38
N ALA A 202 2.32 14.39 10.94
CA ALA A 202 1.28 15.06 10.16
C ALA A 202 0.60 16.17 10.96
N MET A 203 0.31 15.94 12.25
CA MET A 203 -0.27 16.96 13.14
C MET A 203 0.69 18.14 13.36
N ILE A 204 1.96 17.88 13.65
CA ILE A 204 2.96 18.95 13.83
C ILE A 204 3.13 19.73 12.52
N GLY A 205 3.19 19.03 11.38
CA GLY A 205 3.29 19.64 10.06
C GLY A 205 2.10 20.53 9.72
N SER A 206 0.87 20.04 9.94
CA SER A 206 -0.35 20.81 9.68
C SER A 206 -0.48 22.02 10.60
N MET A 207 -0.13 21.88 11.89
CA MET A 207 -0.06 22.99 12.84
C MET A 207 0.96 24.04 12.40
N GLY A 208 2.15 23.62 11.95
CA GLY A 208 3.18 24.54 11.46
C GLY A 208 2.74 25.33 10.24
N VAL A 209 2.08 24.67 9.26
CA VAL A 209 1.52 25.34 8.08
C VAL A 209 0.40 26.31 8.46
N ALA A 210 -0.51 25.90 9.36
CA ALA A 210 -1.60 26.76 9.82
C ALA A 210 -1.08 28.00 10.57
N LEU A 211 -0.07 27.84 11.44
CA LEU A 211 0.57 28.96 12.13
C LEU A 211 1.26 29.91 11.15
N PHE A 212 1.99 29.38 10.16
CA PHE A 212 2.64 30.20 9.14
C PHE A 212 1.62 30.98 8.30
N ALA A 213 0.56 30.32 7.84
CA ALA A 213 -0.53 30.96 7.11
C ALA A 213 -1.23 32.04 7.96
N GLY A 214 -1.47 31.77 9.25
CA GLY A 214 -2.03 32.74 10.19
C GLY A 214 -1.15 33.96 10.39
N ILE A 215 0.18 33.79 10.51
CA ILE A 215 1.13 34.89 10.61
C ILE A 215 1.11 35.74 9.33
N LEU A 216 1.14 35.12 8.15
CA LEU A 216 1.06 35.85 6.88
C LEU A 216 -0.24 36.65 6.79
N PHE A 217 -1.38 36.03 7.08
CA PHE A 217 -2.68 36.70 6.99
C PHE A 217 -2.80 37.89 7.96
N TYR A 218 -2.25 37.77 9.18
CA TYR A 218 -2.41 38.80 10.20
C TYR A 218 -1.40 39.95 10.07
N TYR A 219 -0.16 39.66 9.64
CA TYR A 219 0.92 40.64 9.63
C TYR A 219 1.29 41.16 8.23
N THR A 220 0.68 40.63 7.18
CA THR A 220 0.94 41.07 5.80
C THR A 220 -0.35 41.19 5.00
N ALA A 221 -0.37 42.07 4.01
CA ALA A 221 -1.47 42.15 3.04
C ALA A 221 -1.34 41.12 1.91
N TYR A 222 -0.54 40.05 2.12
CA TYR A 222 -0.39 38.99 1.12
C TYR A 222 -1.62 38.07 1.15
N GLU A 223 -2.34 38.01 0.04
CA GLU A 223 -3.34 36.98 -0.20
C GLU A 223 -2.65 35.72 -0.75
N LEU A 224 -2.76 34.61 -0.02
CA LEU A 224 -2.32 33.30 -0.48
C LEU A 224 -3.28 32.79 -1.56
N TYR A 225 -3.00 33.13 -2.82
CA TYR A 225 -3.71 32.57 -3.97
C TYR A 225 -3.15 31.19 -4.32
N ILE A 226 -3.85 30.13 -3.90
CA ILE A 226 -3.58 28.76 -4.33
C ILE A 226 -4.55 28.44 -5.46
N ASP A 227 -4.03 28.33 -6.68
CA ASP A 227 -4.83 27.85 -7.81
C ASP A 227 -5.19 26.37 -7.55
N GLN A 228 -6.50 26.11 -7.47
CA GLN A 228 -7.04 25.07 -6.57
C GLN A 228 -6.73 23.63 -6.97
N ASP A 229 -6.39 23.32 -8.23
CA ASP A 229 -6.32 21.92 -8.67
C ASP A 229 -4.97 21.52 -9.30
N MET A 230 -4.37 22.37 -10.15
CA MET A 230 -3.10 22.05 -10.82
C MET A 230 -1.89 22.22 -9.90
N GLN A 231 -1.83 23.31 -9.13
CA GLN A 231 -0.69 23.61 -8.27
C GLN A 231 -0.61 22.62 -7.11
N ILE A 232 -1.75 22.30 -6.46
CA ILE A 232 -1.81 21.31 -5.38
C ILE A 232 -1.30 19.94 -5.85
N THR A 233 -1.73 19.48 -7.03
CA THR A 233 -1.28 18.19 -7.57
C THR A 233 0.24 18.18 -7.80
N SER A 234 0.81 19.27 -8.32
CA SER A 234 2.26 19.39 -8.52
C SER A 234 3.06 19.38 -7.21
N TYR A 235 2.56 20.05 -6.16
CA TYR A 235 3.18 20.02 -4.84
C TYR A 235 3.14 18.63 -4.21
N ILE A 236 2.02 17.91 -4.34
CA ILE A 236 1.89 16.52 -3.87
C ILE A 236 2.91 15.62 -4.58
N ILE A 237 3.06 15.78 -5.89
CA ILE A 237 4.04 15.03 -6.69
C ILE A 237 5.47 15.33 -6.20
N GLY A 238 5.84 16.61 -6.08
CA GLY A 238 7.17 17.03 -5.63
C GLY A 238 7.50 16.53 -4.23
N TYR A 239 6.58 16.71 -3.27
CA TYR A 239 6.71 16.19 -1.91
C TYR A 239 6.87 14.67 -1.89
N SER A 240 6.08 13.95 -2.69
CA SER A 240 6.14 12.49 -2.75
C SER A 240 7.47 12.01 -3.30
N LEU A 241 8.00 12.61 -4.37
CA LEU A 241 9.29 12.22 -4.94
C LEU A 241 10.44 12.41 -3.94
N VAL A 242 10.48 13.56 -3.25
CA VAL A 242 11.50 13.83 -2.23
C VAL A 242 11.38 12.87 -1.07
N GLY A 243 10.16 12.65 -0.56
CA GLY A 243 9.91 11.73 0.55
C GLY A 243 10.27 10.28 0.22
N ILE A 244 9.92 9.80 -0.99
CA ILE A 244 10.28 8.46 -1.47
C ILE A 244 11.80 8.29 -1.50
N ALA A 245 12.52 9.25 -2.08
CA ALA A 245 13.98 9.20 -2.16
C ALA A 245 14.61 9.16 -0.76
N LEU A 246 14.15 10.01 0.15
CA LEU A 246 14.64 10.07 1.53
C LEU A 246 14.37 8.77 2.29
N PHE A 247 13.14 8.26 2.27
CA PHE A 247 12.76 7.07 3.04
C PHE A 247 13.46 5.81 2.52
N TYR A 248 13.58 5.62 1.21
CA TYR A 248 14.33 4.49 0.69
C TYR A 248 15.83 4.60 0.95
N PHE A 249 16.41 5.80 0.86
CA PHE A 249 17.82 6.02 1.18
C PHE A 249 18.12 5.73 2.66
N LEU A 250 17.30 6.25 3.57
CA LEU A 250 17.43 6.01 5.01
C LEU A 250 17.18 4.53 5.34
N GLY A 251 16.17 3.90 4.74
CA GLY A 251 15.89 2.49 4.91
C GLY A 251 17.06 1.60 4.46
N TYR A 252 17.71 1.96 3.34
CA TYR A 252 18.91 1.28 2.86
C TYR A 252 20.10 1.45 3.82
N ARG A 253 20.32 2.67 4.35
CA ARG A 253 21.38 2.93 5.34
C ARG A 253 21.18 2.09 6.60
N LEU A 254 19.95 1.98 7.08
CA LEU A 254 19.60 1.11 8.21
C LEU A 254 19.83 -0.36 7.87
N TYR A 255 19.42 -0.81 6.69
CA TYR A 255 19.64 -2.18 6.23
C TYR A 255 21.12 -2.57 6.23
N CYS A 256 22.01 -1.69 5.76
CA CYS A 256 23.45 -1.93 5.75
C CYS A 256 24.08 -2.00 7.16
N ARG A 257 23.41 -1.47 8.18
CA ARG A 257 23.86 -1.53 9.58
C ARG A 257 23.26 -2.71 10.35
N LEU A 258 22.41 -3.53 9.72
CA LEU A 258 21.76 -4.67 10.36
C LEU A 258 22.79 -5.66 10.91
N GLN A 259 22.78 -5.89 12.23
CA GLN A 259 23.68 -6.83 12.90
C GLN A 259 23.02 -8.18 13.22
N VAL A 260 23.83 -9.22 13.38
CA VAL A 260 23.36 -10.56 13.80
C VAL A 260 22.78 -10.52 15.22
N ILE A 261 23.45 -9.79 16.12
CA ILE A 261 22.99 -9.51 17.48
C ILE A 261 22.49 -8.08 17.46
N ASN A 262 21.22 -7.90 17.83
CA ASN A 262 20.54 -6.62 17.72
C ASN A 262 19.91 -6.26 19.07
N ASN A 263 19.79 -4.96 19.34
CA ASN A 263 19.14 -4.44 20.54
C ASN A 263 17.67 -4.89 20.64
N ARG A 264 17.12 -4.89 21.86
CA ARG A 264 15.73 -5.34 22.13
C ARG A 264 14.68 -4.44 21.46
N TRP A 265 15.01 -3.19 21.18
CA TRP A 265 14.06 -2.13 20.78
C TRP A 265 14.17 -1.70 19.30
N ILE A 266 15.39 -1.59 18.78
CA ILE A 266 15.73 -1.08 17.45
C ILE A 266 16.32 -2.23 16.63
N ASN A 267 16.35 -2.13 15.30
CA ASN A 267 16.94 -3.11 14.38
C ASN A 267 18.41 -2.84 13.98
N ILE A 268 19.15 -2.09 14.80
CA ILE A 268 20.55 -1.70 14.58
C ILE A 268 21.42 -2.31 15.68
#